data_AF-A0A921YQC8-F1
#
_entry.id   AF-A0A921YQC8-F1
#
_cell.length_a   1.000
_cell.length_b   1.000
_cell.length_c   1.000
_cell.angle_alpha   90.00
_cell.angle_beta   90.00
_cell.angle_gamma   90.00
#
_symmetry.space_group_name_H-M   'P 1'
#
loop_
_entity.id
_entity.type
_entity.pdbx_description
1 polymer ?
#
loop_
_entity_poly.entity_id
_entity_poly.type
_entity_poly.pdbx_seq_one_letter_code
_entity_poly.pdbx_strand_id
1 'polypeptide(L)'
;MITYKEKIKSYSKHINILNLIKLWLFCCGHYVVTITAKPLIYVHKVFCIVFAVVVARGNLLKGNVSFFILALEYILSIVLSLMFGDEYLSRFYRAIKTNDVMMGIKKESIFDDATRIVVFIFLAVRISLSYFEMYIQRDFDYRFFCICIVVLTHRMICLIISIILYTCYVRMRLIRRRFEEITIPVNIINEIGAMCKVREVRR
;
A
#
# COMPACT_ATOMS: atom_id res chain seq x y z
N MET A 1 -18.99 -29.68 11.12
CA MET A 1 -17.53 -29.68 11.37
C MET A 1 -16.88 -28.93 10.21
N ILE A 2 -16.74 -27.60 10.33
CA ILE A 2 -16.22 -26.74 9.24
C ILE A 2 -14.72 -27.01 9.15
N THR A 3 -14.28 -27.51 7.99
CA THR A 3 -12.87 -27.89 7.80
C THR A 3 -11.97 -26.66 7.88
N TYR A 4 -10.77 -26.82 8.45
CA TYR A 4 -9.79 -25.75 8.62
C TYR A 4 -9.52 -24.96 7.32
N LYS A 5 -9.62 -25.64 6.17
CA LYS A 5 -9.56 -25.05 4.81
C LYS A 5 -10.67 -24.03 4.53
N GLU A 6 -11.90 -24.27 4.95
CA GLU A 6 -13.03 -23.34 4.72
C GLU A 6 -12.94 -22.09 5.60
N LYS A 7 -12.47 -22.25 6.85
CA LYS A 7 -12.14 -21.10 7.71
C LYS A 7 -11.02 -20.26 7.10
N ILE A 8 -9.93 -20.86 6.63
CA ILE A 8 -8.83 -20.14 5.97
C ILE A 8 -9.31 -19.41 4.71
N LYS A 9 -10.18 -20.03 3.90
CA LYS A 9 -10.77 -19.41 2.70
C LYS A 9 -11.69 -18.23 3.05
N SER A 10 -12.41 -18.31 4.17
CA SER A 10 -13.24 -17.22 4.70
C SER A 10 -12.39 -16.07 5.25
N TYR A 11 -11.33 -16.34 6.02
CA TYR A 11 -10.39 -15.31 6.50
C TYR A 11 -9.60 -14.67 5.35
N SER A 12 -9.15 -15.45 4.37
CA SER A 12 -8.47 -14.99 3.16
C SER A 12 -9.33 -14.03 2.33
N LYS A 13 -10.66 -14.21 2.31
CA LYS A 13 -11.59 -13.28 1.65
C LYS A 13 -11.59 -11.88 2.27
N HIS A 14 -11.22 -11.75 3.54
CA HIS A 14 -11.23 -10.48 4.29
C HIS A 14 -9.84 -9.83 4.42
N ILE A 15 -8.77 -10.61 4.25
CA ILE A 15 -7.39 -10.11 4.20
C ILE A 15 -7.04 -9.76 2.75
N ASN A 16 -7.50 -8.59 2.30
CA ASN A 16 -6.99 -8.01 1.07
C ASN A 16 -5.55 -7.54 1.30
N ILE A 17 -4.68 -7.69 0.29
CA ILE A 17 -3.28 -7.19 0.31
C ILE A 17 -3.23 -5.71 0.74
N LEU A 18 -4.23 -4.93 0.31
CA LEU A 18 -4.49 -3.56 0.76
C LEU A 18 -4.59 -3.39 2.28
N ASN A 19 -5.34 -4.26 2.97
CA ASN A 19 -5.50 -4.18 4.42
C ASN A 19 -4.20 -4.54 5.14
N LEU A 20 -3.42 -5.47 4.58
CA LEU A 20 -2.11 -5.85 5.11
C LEU A 20 -1.09 -4.70 4.97
N ILE A 21 -1.09 -4.03 3.82
CA ILE A 21 -0.31 -2.80 3.60
C ILE A 21 -0.73 -1.70 4.58
N LYS A 22 -2.04 -1.48 4.77
CA LYS A 22 -2.57 -0.49 5.72
C LYS A 22 -2.15 -0.76 7.16
N LEU A 23 -2.24 -2.02 7.60
CA LEU A 23 -1.84 -2.42 8.95
C LEU A 23 -0.34 -2.22 9.16
N TRP A 24 0.47 -2.49 8.13
CA TRP A 24 1.90 -2.25 8.19
C TRP A 24 2.25 -0.76 8.27
N LEU A 25 1.63 0.07 7.42
CA LEU A 25 1.80 1.53 7.46
C LEU A 25 1.43 2.10 8.83
N PHE A 26 0.33 1.60 9.43
CA PHE A 26 -0.05 1.92 10.80
C PHE A 26 1.05 1.58 11.82
N CYS A 27 1.64 0.37 11.74
CA CYS A 27 2.75 -0.03 12.61
C CYS A 27 4.02 0.83 12.42
N CYS A 28 4.21 1.40 11.24
CA CYS A 28 5.30 2.33 10.93
C CYS A 28 5.00 3.80 11.30
N GLY A 29 3.85 4.08 11.92
CA GLY A 29 3.47 5.43 12.36
C GLY A 29 2.82 6.30 11.28
N HIS A 30 2.41 5.73 10.14
CA HIS A 30 1.67 6.46 9.11
C HIS A 30 0.19 6.56 9.43
N TYR A 31 -0.40 7.71 9.11
CA TYR A 31 -1.83 7.92 9.28
C TYR A 31 -2.62 7.31 8.13
N VAL A 32 -3.35 6.24 8.45
CA VAL A 32 -4.23 5.56 7.50
C VAL A 32 -5.69 5.85 7.82
N VAL A 33 -6.41 6.49 6.88
CA VAL A 33 -7.86 6.73 7.01
C VAL A 33 -8.61 5.39 6.91
N THR A 34 -9.05 4.90 8.07
CA THR A 34 -9.85 3.67 8.19
C THR A 34 -11.11 3.86 9.04
N ILE A 35 -11.15 4.90 9.88
CA ILE A 35 -12.18 5.10 10.89
C ILE A 35 -12.98 6.36 10.56
N THR A 36 -14.31 6.27 10.61
CA THR A 36 -15.22 7.42 10.38
C THR A 36 -15.46 8.25 11.65
N ALA A 37 -15.17 7.70 12.83
CA ALA A 37 -15.35 8.39 14.10
C ALA A 37 -14.24 9.44 14.33
N LYS A 38 -14.66 10.72 14.39
CA LYS A 38 -13.80 11.88 14.64
C LYS A 38 -12.81 11.73 15.82
N PRO A 39 -13.21 11.26 17.03
CA PRO A 39 -12.26 11.17 18.15
C PRO A 39 -11.12 10.18 17.91
N LEU A 40 -11.41 9.02 17.31
CA LEU A 40 -10.39 8.01 16.98
C LEU A 40 -9.40 8.51 15.92
N ILE A 41 -9.86 9.37 14.99
CA ILE A 41 -8.97 10.04 14.03
C ILE A 41 -7.95 10.92 14.76
N TYR A 42 -8.37 11.73 15.73
CA TYR A 42 -7.46 12.59 16.48
C TYR A 42 -6.44 11.78 17.28
N VAL A 43 -6.87 10.72 17.97
CA VAL A 43 -5.96 9.83 18.72
C VAL A 43 -4.91 9.22 17.79
N HIS A 44 -5.33 8.75 16.62
CA HIS A 44 -4.41 8.19 15.64
C HIS A 44 -3.41 9.23 15.11
N LYS A 45 -3.86 10.45 14.79
CA LYS A 45 -2.96 11.53 14.36
C LYS A 45 -1.93 11.89 15.45
N VAL A 46 -2.35 11.96 16.71
CA VAL A 46 -1.44 12.20 17.84
C VAL A 46 -0.44 11.06 17.97
N PHE A 47 -0.87 9.81 17.84
CA PHE A 47 0.02 8.64 17.81
C PHE A 47 1.10 8.77 16.72
N CYS A 48 0.72 9.10 15.48
CA CYS A 48 1.66 9.29 14.37
C CYS A 48 2.69 10.39 14.66
N ILE A 49 2.26 11.52 15.24
CA ILE A 49 3.16 12.64 15.58
C ILE A 49 4.14 12.22 16.68
N VAL A 50 3.66 11.59 17.76
CA VAL A 50 4.51 11.11 18.85
C VAL A 50 5.51 10.08 18.34
N PHE A 51 5.07 9.14 17.50
CA PHE A 51 5.93 8.13 16.90
C PHE A 51 7.00 8.75 16.00
N ALA A 52 6.66 9.75 15.19
CA ALA A 52 7.61 10.48 14.36
C ALA A 52 8.70 11.17 15.20
N VAL A 53 8.33 11.81 16.32
CA VAL A 53 9.30 12.47 17.22
C VAL A 53 10.25 11.45 17.87
N VAL A 54 9.71 10.31 18.31
CA VAL A 54 10.45 9.19 18.90
C VAL A 54 11.51 8.65 17.92
N VAL A 55 11.11 8.41 16.67
CA VAL A 55 11.99 7.92 15.59
C VAL A 55 13.00 8.99 15.16
N ALA A 56 12.60 10.26 15.06
CA ALA A 56 13.49 11.37 14.72
C ALA A 56 14.61 11.51 15.75
N ARG A 57 14.26 11.49 17.04
CA ARG A 57 15.24 11.56 18.14
C ARG A 57 16.23 10.39 18.09
N GLY A 58 15.77 9.18 17.77
CA GLY A 58 16.62 8.00 17.65
C GLY A 58 17.64 8.06 16.51
N ASN A 59 17.29 8.71 15.39
CA ASN A 59 18.13 8.77 14.19
C ASN A 59 19.09 9.98 14.16
N LEU A 60 18.68 11.15 14.69
CA LEU A 60 19.47 12.38 14.65
C LEU A 60 20.78 12.32 15.45
N LEU A 61 20.85 11.46 16.48
CA LEU A 61 21.98 11.37 17.39
C LEU A 61 23.20 10.59 16.82
N LYS A 62 23.07 9.91 15.66
CA LYS A 62 24.14 9.02 15.14
C LYS A 62 25.14 9.69 14.19
N GLY A 63 25.00 10.97 13.90
CA GLY A 63 26.01 11.78 13.19
C GLY A 63 26.36 11.35 11.75
N ASN A 64 25.60 10.41 11.17
CA ASN A 64 25.89 9.83 9.86
C ASN A 64 24.89 10.37 8.81
N VAL A 65 25.41 11.07 7.80
CA VAL A 65 24.63 11.90 6.85
C VAL A 65 23.57 11.09 6.11
N SER A 66 23.87 9.84 5.73
CA SER A 66 22.93 8.98 5.00
C SER A 66 21.68 8.64 5.83
N PHE A 67 21.83 8.42 7.14
CA PHE A 67 20.69 8.14 8.02
C PHE A 67 19.89 9.40 8.36
N PHE A 68 20.55 10.57 8.36
CA PHE A 68 19.88 11.85 8.51
C PHE A 68 18.90 12.12 7.35
N ILE A 69 19.35 11.89 6.11
CA ILE A 69 18.52 12.07 4.91
C ILE A 69 17.31 11.13 4.96
N LEU A 70 17.52 9.85 5.25
CA LEU A 70 16.44 8.86 5.37
C LEU A 70 15.43 9.21 6.47
N ALA A 71 15.90 9.72 7.60
CA ALA A 71 15.02 10.17 8.68
C ALA A 71 14.19 11.40 8.28
N LEU A 72 14.77 12.33 7.53
CA LEU A 72 14.07 13.50 7.00
C LEU A 72 13.00 13.09 5.98
N GLU A 73 13.33 12.21 5.04
CA GLU A 73 12.37 11.62 4.10
C GLU A 73 11.22 10.91 4.84
N TYR A 74 11.53 10.15 5.89
CA TYR A 74 10.54 9.49 6.72
C TYR A 74 9.58 10.49 7.40
N ILE A 75 10.12 11.57 7.99
CA ILE A 75 9.28 12.61 8.62
C ILE A 75 8.38 13.27 7.58
N LEU A 76 8.93 13.64 6.41
CA LEU A 76 8.13 14.18 5.31
C LEU A 76 7.03 13.20 4.87
N SER A 77 7.34 11.91 4.79
CA SER A 77 6.37 10.88 4.42
C SER A 77 5.22 10.74 5.43
N ILE A 78 5.51 10.90 6.73
CA ILE A 78 4.47 10.93 7.78
C ILE A 78 3.63 12.20 7.66
N VAL A 79 4.24 13.36 7.45
CA VAL A 79 3.51 14.63 7.28
C VAL A 79 2.56 14.54 6.09
N LEU A 80 3.04 14.00 4.95
CA LEU A 80 2.20 13.73 3.80
C LEU A 80 1.07 12.76 4.14
N SER A 81 1.33 11.68 4.88
CA SER A 81 0.28 10.76 5.32
C SER A 81 -0.77 11.45 6.20
N LEU A 82 -0.37 12.36 7.09
CA LEU A 82 -1.27 13.10 7.97
C LEU A 82 -2.17 14.09 7.21
N MET A 83 -1.65 14.68 6.13
CA MET A 83 -2.39 15.59 5.26
C MET A 83 -3.37 14.84 4.36
N PHE A 84 -2.95 13.74 3.75
CA PHE A 84 -3.69 13.08 2.66
C PHE A 84 -4.33 11.75 3.04
N GLY A 85 -4.04 11.21 4.22
CA GLY A 85 -4.69 10.03 4.79
C GLY A 85 -4.34 8.69 4.15
N ASP A 86 -3.25 8.63 3.37
CA ASP A 86 -2.87 7.50 2.52
C ASP A 86 -4.02 6.97 1.65
N GLU A 87 -4.97 7.83 1.29
CA GLU A 87 -6.09 7.46 0.44
C GLU A 87 -5.67 7.15 -0.99
N TYR A 88 -4.47 7.55 -1.40
CA TYR A 88 -3.93 7.41 -2.75
C TYR A 88 -4.05 6.00 -3.30
N LEU A 89 -3.65 5.00 -2.51
CA LEU A 89 -3.73 3.61 -2.93
C LEU A 89 -5.18 3.21 -3.20
N SER A 90 -6.10 3.55 -2.29
CA SER A 90 -7.52 3.24 -2.44
C SER A 90 -8.19 3.97 -3.61
N ARG A 91 -7.83 5.25 -3.83
CA ARG A 91 -8.27 6.07 -4.97
C ARG A 91 -7.75 5.50 -6.28
N PHE A 92 -6.50 5.07 -6.30
CA PHE A 92 -5.87 4.40 -7.44
C PHE A 92 -6.60 3.09 -7.80
N TYR A 93 -6.87 2.22 -6.82
CA TYR A 93 -7.65 0.99 -7.08
C TYR A 93 -9.06 1.28 -7.57
N ARG A 94 -9.75 2.28 -6.99
CA ARG A 94 -11.08 2.71 -7.46
C ARG A 94 -11.01 3.25 -8.89
N ALA A 95 -9.99 4.03 -9.23
CA ALA A 95 -9.79 4.55 -10.57
C ALA A 95 -9.58 3.42 -11.59
N ILE A 96 -8.72 2.44 -11.29
CA ILE A 96 -8.52 1.26 -12.15
C ILE A 96 -9.82 0.50 -12.33
N LYS A 97 -10.53 0.17 -11.23
CA LYS A 97 -11.80 -0.55 -11.30
C LYS A 97 -12.84 0.19 -12.14
N THR A 98 -12.87 1.52 -12.04
CA THR A 98 -13.76 2.36 -12.85
C THR A 98 -13.37 2.31 -14.33
N ASN A 99 -12.07 2.36 -14.63
CA ASN A 99 -11.55 2.25 -16.00
C ASN A 99 -11.87 0.88 -16.63
N ASP A 100 -11.65 -0.20 -15.87
CA ASP A 100 -11.97 -1.57 -16.30
C ASP A 100 -13.46 -1.72 -16.65
N VAL A 101 -14.35 -1.15 -15.84
CA VAL A 101 -15.81 -1.16 -16.09
C VAL A 101 -16.19 -0.31 -17.30
N MET A 102 -15.58 0.86 -17.48
CA MET A 102 -15.80 1.68 -18.67
C MET A 102 -15.40 0.93 -19.95
N MET A 103 -14.28 0.22 -19.91
CA MET A 103 -13.75 -0.61 -21.00
C MET A 103 -14.47 -1.96 -21.16
N GLY A 104 -15.43 -2.30 -20.29
CA GLY A 104 -16.15 -3.59 -20.36
C GLY A 104 -15.25 -4.81 -20.08
N ILE A 105 -14.15 -4.63 -19.33
CA ILE A 105 -13.31 -5.72 -18.85
C ILE A 105 -14.03 -6.35 -17.65
N LYS A 106 -14.51 -7.59 -17.79
CA LYS A 106 -15.14 -8.34 -16.69
C LYS A 106 -14.12 -8.53 -15.57
N LYS A 107 -14.52 -8.26 -14.32
CA LYS A 107 -13.75 -8.33 -13.05
C LYS A 107 -12.53 -9.27 -13.06
N GLU A 108 -11.45 -8.86 -13.72
CA GLU A 108 -10.17 -9.52 -13.56
C GLU A 108 -9.55 -9.03 -12.26
N SER A 109 -9.02 -9.98 -11.49
CA SER A 109 -8.23 -9.66 -10.31
C SER A 109 -7.13 -8.67 -10.69
N ILE A 110 -7.05 -7.56 -9.95
CA ILE A 110 -6.06 -6.50 -10.17
C ILE A 110 -4.62 -7.02 -9.99
N PHE A 111 -4.50 -8.13 -9.25
CA PHE A 111 -3.27 -8.91 -9.09
C PHE A 111 -3.47 -10.30 -9.67
N ASP A 112 -2.59 -10.69 -10.59
CA ASP A 112 -2.47 -12.08 -10.97
C ASP A 112 -1.98 -12.92 -9.76
N ASP A 113 -2.37 -14.18 -9.64
CA ASP A 113 -2.00 -14.99 -8.46
C ASP A 113 -0.48 -15.14 -8.33
N ALA A 114 0.24 -15.15 -9.47
CA ALA A 114 1.70 -15.08 -9.51
C ALA A 114 2.25 -13.82 -8.80
N THR A 115 1.64 -12.65 -9.05
CA THR A 115 2.07 -11.38 -8.42
C THR A 115 1.78 -11.38 -6.92
N ARG A 116 0.69 -11.99 -6.48
CA ARG A 116 0.38 -12.14 -5.05
C ARG A 116 1.42 -12.99 -4.34
N ILE A 117 1.82 -14.11 -4.96
CA ILE A 117 2.85 -15.01 -4.44
C ILE A 117 4.21 -14.30 -4.40
N VAL A 118 4.59 -13.55 -5.44
CA VAL A 118 5.85 -12.78 -5.45
C VAL A 118 5.87 -11.72 -4.35
N VAL A 119 4.79 -10.95 -4.19
CA VAL A 119 4.67 -9.95 -3.12
C VAL A 119 4.73 -10.61 -1.74
N PHE A 120 4.08 -11.77 -1.57
CA PHE A 120 4.10 -12.51 -0.32
C PHE A 120 5.49 -13.05 0.03
N ILE A 121 6.18 -13.69 -0.93
CA ILE A 121 7.55 -14.20 -0.76
C ILE A 121 8.50 -13.04 -0.45
N PHE A 122 8.39 -11.93 -1.18
CA PHE A 122 9.22 -10.75 -0.95
C PHE A 122 9.00 -10.17 0.46
N LEU A 123 7.74 -10.04 0.90
CA LEU A 123 7.43 -9.62 2.27
C LEU A 123 8.00 -10.59 3.31
N ALA A 124 7.80 -11.90 3.13
CA ALA A 124 8.26 -12.93 4.06
C ALA A 124 9.79 -12.94 4.20
N VAL A 125 10.52 -12.91 3.08
CA VAL A 125 12.00 -12.85 3.06
C VAL A 125 12.51 -11.55 3.69
N ARG A 126 11.81 -10.44 3.50
CA ARG A 126 12.23 -9.15 4.07
C ARG A 126 11.99 -9.09 5.58
N ILE A 127 10.86 -9.60 6.06
CA ILE A 127 10.57 -9.72 7.49
C ILE A 127 11.60 -10.62 8.18
N SER A 128 11.93 -11.77 7.56
CA SER A 128 12.92 -12.68 8.13
C SER A 128 14.34 -12.09 8.15
N LEU A 129 14.74 -11.34 7.12
CA LEU A 129 16.01 -10.62 7.12
C LEU A 129 16.08 -9.55 8.23
N SER A 130 15.01 -8.78 8.43
CA SER A 130 14.96 -7.79 9.52
C SER A 130 14.99 -8.44 10.90
N TYR A 131 14.34 -9.59 11.07
CA TYR A 131 14.41 -10.37 12.31
C TYR A 131 15.81 -10.93 12.55
N PHE A 132 16.49 -11.39 11.49
CA PHE A 132 17.85 -11.91 11.56
C PHE A 132 18.88 -10.83 11.92
N GLU A 133 18.76 -9.62 11.35
CA GLU A 133 19.57 -8.46 11.74
C GLU A 133 19.38 -8.08 13.22
N MET A 134 18.14 -8.14 13.74
CA MET A 134 17.86 -7.89 15.15
C MET A 134 18.43 -8.99 16.07
N TYR A 135 18.44 -10.25 15.64
CA TYR A 135 18.95 -11.36 16.44
C TYR A 135 20.49 -11.36 16.55
N ILE A 136 21.19 -10.85 15.53
CA ILE A 136 22.66 -10.77 15.53
C ILE A 136 23.18 -9.71 16.51
N GLN A 137 22.43 -8.62 16.75
CA GLN A 137 22.80 -7.62 17.74
C GLN A 137 22.27 -8.01 19.12
N ARG A 138 23.15 -8.55 19.97
CA ARG A 138 22.81 -9.06 21.32
C ARG A 138 22.36 -7.98 22.32
N ASP A 139 22.59 -6.70 22.04
CA ASP A 139 22.16 -5.59 22.88
C ASP A 139 21.04 -4.80 22.18
N PHE A 140 19.91 -4.64 22.88
CA PHE A 140 18.74 -3.93 22.37
C PHE A 140 18.99 -2.42 22.32
N ASP A 141 19.71 -1.94 21.31
CA ASP A 141 19.88 -0.50 21.08
C ASP A 141 18.59 0.07 20.47
N TYR A 142 17.83 0.78 21.30
CA TYR A 142 16.64 1.55 20.89
C TYR A 142 16.88 2.39 19.62
N ARG A 143 18.11 2.87 19.39
CA ARG A 143 18.48 3.65 18.21
C ARG A 143 18.53 2.79 16.95
N PHE A 144 19.02 1.55 17.06
CA PHE A 144 19.01 0.60 15.94
C PHE A 144 17.58 0.27 15.51
N PHE A 145 16.68 0.07 16.48
CA PHE A 145 15.25 -0.13 16.21
C PHE A 145 14.63 1.04 15.42
N CYS A 146 14.96 2.29 15.79
CA CYS A 146 14.50 3.48 15.07
C CYS A 146 15.00 3.52 13.61
N ILE A 147 16.25 3.11 13.36
CA ILE A 147 16.82 3.01 12.01
C ILE A 147 16.09 1.93 11.20
N CYS A 148 15.86 0.76 11.81
CA CYS A 148 15.13 -0.34 11.17
C CYS A 148 13.72 0.09 10.75
N ILE A 149 13.00 0.85 11.60
CA ILE A 149 11.68 1.40 11.27
C ILE A 149 11.76 2.30 10.02
N VAL A 150 12.72 3.23 9.96
CA VAL A 150 12.88 4.16 8.82
C VAL A 150 13.17 3.37 7.54
N VAL A 151 14.11 2.43 7.59
CA VAL A 151 14.49 1.59 6.44
C VAL A 151 13.32 0.72 5.97
N LEU A 152 12.60 0.10 6.91
CA LEU A 152 11.42 -0.71 6.61
C LEU A 152 10.33 0.13 5.94
N THR A 153 10.07 1.32 6.48
CA THR A 153 9.06 2.24 5.95
C THR A 153 9.39 2.64 4.52
N HIS A 154 10.61 3.08 4.25
CA HIS A 154 11.04 3.47 2.90
C HIS A 154 10.91 2.29 1.93
N ARG A 155 11.34 1.09 2.32
CA ARG A 155 11.22 -0.12 1.47
C ARG A 155 9.77 -0.46 1.16
N MET A 156 8.86 -0.26 2.11
CA MET A 156 7.42 -0.48 1.91
C MET A 156 6.81 0.54 0.96
N ILE A 157 7.19 1.82 1.07
CA ILE A 157 6.77 2.85 0.12
C ILE A 157 7.23 2.49 -1.29
N CYS A 158 8.49 2.07 -1.46
CA CYS A 158 8.99 1.59 -2.76
C CYS A 158 8.17 0.40 -3.28
N LEU A 159 7.87 -0.58 -2.43
CA LEU A 159 7.05 -1.74 -2.81
C LEU A 159 5.64 -1.33 -3.24
N ILE A 160 5.02 -0.38 -2.54
CA ILE A 160 3.71 0.18 -2.91
C ILE A 160 3.78 0.84 -4.30
N ILE A 161 4.81 1.65 -4.54
CA ILE A 161 5.01 2.31 -5.84
C ILE A 161 5.24 1.27 -6.94
N SER A 162 6.09 0.25 -6.70
CA SER A 162 6.32 -0.83 -7.66
C SER A 162 5.04 -1.59 -7.99
N ILE A 163 4.19 -1.86 -6.99
CA ILE A 163 2.87 -2.46 -7.18
C ILE A 163 2.01 -1.59 -8.09
N ILE A 164 1.91 -0.28 -7.81
CA ILE A 164 1.13 0.67 -8.60
C ILE A 164 1.61 0.69 -10.05
N LEU A 165 2.92 0.82 -10.27
CA LEU A 165 3.52 0.86 -11.60
C LEU A 165 3.31 -0.46 -12.36
N TYR A 166 3.49 -1.60 -11.68
CA TYR A 166 3.27 -2.91 -12.28
C TYR A 166 1.81 -3.12 -12.67
N THR A 167 0.86 -2.72 -11.82
CA THR A 167 -0.56 -2.78 -12.15
C THR A 167 -0.90 -1.89 -13.35
N CYS A 168 -0.36 -0.67 -13.41
CA CYS A 168 -0.49 0.19 -14.59
C CYS A 168 0.05 -0.47 -15.85
N TYR A 169 1.25 -1.08 -15.77
CA TYR A 169 1.88 -1.77 -16.89
C TYR A 169 1.03 -2.93 -17.41
N VAL A 170 0.53 -3.80 -16.53
CA VAL A 170 -0.34 -4.92 -16.91
C VAL A 170 -1.62 -4.41 -17.58
N ARG A 171 -2.25 -3.35 -17.04
CA ARG A 171 -3.46 -2.77 -17.62
C ARG A 171 -3.20 -2.11 -18.98
N MET A 172 -2.09 -1.38 -19.15
CA MET A 172 -1.70 -0.84 -20.45
C MET A 172 -1.48 -1.95 -21.49
N ARG A 173 -0.86 -3.06 -21.09
CA ARG A 173 -0.66 -4.23 -21.97
C ARG A 173 -1.98 -4.85 -22.40
N LEU A 174 -2.95 -4.97 -21.49
CA LEU A 174 -4.31 -5.46 -21.80
C LEU A 174 -5.05 -4.53 -22.76
N ILE A 175 -4.98 -3.22 -22.50
CA ILE A 175 -5.57 -2.19 -23.35
C ILE A 175 -4.98 -2.25 -24.75
N ARG A 176 -3.65 -2.34 -24.86
CA ARG A 176 -2.94 -2.44 -26.13
C ARG A 176 -3.40 -3.66 -26.94
N ARG A 177 -3.45 -4.85 -26.32
CA ARG A 177 -3.95 -6.07 -26.98
C ARG A 177 -5.36 -5.89 -27.54
N ARG A 178 -6.26 -5.27 -26.76
CA ARG A 178 -7.62 -4.99 -27.23
C ARG A 178 -7.65 -4.03 -28.41
N PHE A 179 -6.86 -2.96 -28.38
CA PHE A 179 -6.78 -2.04 -29.52
C PHE A 179 -6.17 -2.70 -30.76
N GLU A 180 -5.22 -3.63 -30.59
CA GLU A 180 -4.66 -4.43 -31.69
C GLU A 180 -5.69 -5.42 -32.28
N GLU A 181 -6.62 -5.92 -31.47
CA GLU A 181 -7.71 -6.84 -31.89
C GLU A 181 -8.91 -6.12 -32.54
N ILE A 182 -9.10 -4.83 -32.25
CA ILE A 182 -10.21 -4.03 -32.79
C ILE A 182 -9.87 -3.56 -34.20
N THR A 183 -10.47 -4.18 -35.21
CA THR A 183 -10.34 -3.82 -36.64
C THR A 183 -11.30 -2.72 -37.09
N ILE A 184 -12.24 -2.31 -36.24
CA ILE A 184 -13.33 -1.36 -36.54
C ILE A 184 -13.10 -0.08 -35.70
N PRO A 185 -13.36 1.14 -36.20
CA PRO A 185 -13.16 2.36 -35.43
C PRO A 185 -13.86 2.33 -34.06
N VAL A 186 -13.11 2.74 -33.05
CA VAL A 186 -13.53 2.74 -31.64
C VAL A 186 -14.66 3.75 -31.46
N ASN A 187 -15.83 3.28 -31.05
CA ASN A 187 -16.96 4.15 -30.76
C ASN A 187 -16.71 4.89 -29.44
N ILE A 188 -16.52 6.21 -29.50
CA ILE A 188 -16.29 7.05 -28.33
C ILE A 188 -17.63 7.18 -27.58
N ILE A 189 -17.67 6.68 -26.34
CA ILE A 189 -18.87 6.74 -25.49
C ILE A 189 -19.09 8.20 -25.07
N ASN A 190 -20.29 8.74 -25.31
CA ASN A 190 -20.69 10.08 -24.83
C ASN A 190 -20.61 10.20 -23.30
N GLU A 191 -20.35 11.42 -22.81
CA GLU A 191 -20.14 11.76 -21.40
C GLU A 191 -21.23 11.21 -20.45
N ILE A 192 -22.49 11.20 -20.89
CA ILE A 192 -23.64 10.69 -20.13
C ILE A 192 -23.52 9.17 -19.89
N GLY A 193 -23.07 8.42 -20.90
CA GLY A 193 -22.83 6.98 -20.79
C GLY A 193 -21.67 6.64 -19.86
N ALA A 194 -20.61 7.46 -19.87
CA ALA A 194 -19.51 7.35 -18.92
C ALA A 194 -19.97 7.63 -17.49
N MET A 195 -20.76 8.69 -17.25
CA MET A 195 -21.30 9.00 -15.92
C MET A 195 -22.17 7.89 -15.34
N CYS A 196 -23.04 7.26 -16.14
CA CYS A 196 -23.87 6.14 -15.68
C CYS A 196 -23.02 4.94 -15.23
N LYS A 197 -22.00 4.55 -15.98
CA LYS A 197 -21.08 3.47 -15.59
C LYS A 197 -20.26 3.81 -14.35
N VAL A 198 -19.79 5.06 -14.22
CA VAL A 198 -19.06 5.51 -13.01
C VAL A 198 -19.94 5.42 -11.76
N ARG A 199 -21.23 5.77 -11.85
CA ARG A 199 -22.19 5.65 -10.74
C ARG A 199 -22.43 4.20 -10.32
N GLU A 200 -22.42 3.27 -11.27
CA GLU A 200 -22.57 1.83 -10.98
C GLU A 200 -21.41 1.26 -10.16
N VAL A 201 -20.18 1.75 -10.38
CA VAL A 201 -18.97 1.29 -9.66
C VAL A 201 -18.84 1.89 -8.25
N ARG A 202 -19.43 3.07 -8.05
CA ARG A 202 -19.34 3.85 -6.79
C ARG A 202 -20.49 3.56 -5.80
N ARG A 203 -21.54 2.83 -6.21
CA ARG A 203 -22.51 2.22 -5.29
C ARG A 203 -21.87 1.08 -4.51
#